data_AF-A0A7W8SQG2-F1
#
_entry.id   AF-A0A7W8SQG2-F1
#
_cell.length_a   1.000
_cell.length_b   1.000
_cell.length_c   1.000
_cell.angle_alpha   90.00
_cell.angle_beta   90.00
_cell.angle_gamma   90.00
#
_symmetry.space_group_name_H-M   'P 1'
#
loop_
_entity.id
_entity.type
_entity.pdbx_description
1 polymer ?
#
loop_
_entity_poly.entity_id
_entity_poly.type
_entity_poly.pdbx_seq_one_letter_code
_entity_poly.pdbx_strand_id
1 'polypeptide(L)'
;MNNIVPFHFESHELRVVTDEQGNAWFPANAICQVLGFGNPRQAVESHVDEDDVQKLDVIDSLGRTQLANHINESGLYALILGSTKEEAKRFKRWVTHDVLPSIRKTGAYVAPIAAAHDRSAAQATMQAAKLFPPFFKIARLMGCDKQAAAISANQAVREVSGQNLLALLGQTHVEADNQESKFYTPTELGKMINTSARGTNLLLAEAGFQMKRGEHWEVTDAGKDFARIYDTGKRHGSGVPVQQVKWSAEVLPALGRDGE
;
A
#
# COMPACT_ATOMS: atom_id res chain seq x y z
N MET A 1 -6.73 -2.83 -40.65
CA MET A 1 -5.27 -3.13 -40.70
C MET A 1 -4.95 -4.11 -39.59
N ASN A 2 -4.65 -5.38 -39.90
CA ASN A 2 -4.35 -6.39 -38.87
C ASN A 2 -2.97 -6.17 -38.27
N ASN A 3 -2.89 -6.10 -36.94
CA ASN A 3 -1.65 -5.95 -36.21
C ASN A 3 -1.18 -7.35 -35.76
N ILE A 4 0.04 -7.74 -36.16
CA ILE A 4 0.63 -9.03 -35.78
C ILE A 4 1.52 -8.79 -34.58
N VAL A 5 1.14 -9.34 -33.42
CA VAL A 5 1.93 -9.23 -32.19
C VAL A 5 2.61 -10.58 -31.92
N PRO A 6 3.95 -10.65 -31.88
CA PRO A 6 4.65 -11.86 -31.48
C PRO A 6 4.43 -12.11 -29.98
N PHE A 7 3.89 -13.27 -29.63
CA PHE A 7 3.71 -13.74 -28.26
C PHE A 7 4.67 -14.89 -27.98
N HIS A 8 5.51 -14.74 -26.95
CA HIS A 8 6.44 -15.78 -26.52
C HIS A 8 5.83 -16.60 -25.40
N PHE A 9 5.60 -17.90 -25.64
CA PHE A 9 5.26 -18.86 -24.59
C PHE A 9 6.37 -19.92 -24.49
N GLU A 10 7.09 -19.92 -23.37
CA GLU A 10 8.30 -20.72 -23.14
C GLU A 10 9.38 -20.49 -24.23
N SER A 11 9.42 -21.35 -25.24
CA SER A 11 10.38 -21.33 -26.37
C SER A 11 9.70 -21.30 -27.74
N HIS A 12 8.39 -21.07 -27.80
CA HIS A 12 7.63 -21.02 -29.04
C HIS A 12 7.20 -19.58 -29.34
N GLU A 13 7.64 -19.06 -30.48
CA GLU A 13 7.13 -17.81 -31.05
C GLU A 13 5.77 -18.07 -31.70
N LEU A 14 4.71 -17.52 -31.12
CA LEU A 14 3.38 -17.54 -31.69
C LEU A 14 3.10 -16.19 -32.34
N ARG A 15 2.78 -16.18 -33.64
CA ARG A 15 2.31 -14.97 -34.33
C ARG A 15 0.81 -14.84 -34.10
N VAL A 16 0.42 -13.97 -33.17
CA VAL A 16 -0.98 -13.70 -32.88
C VAL A 16 -1.44 -12.55 -33.78
N VAL A 17 -2.58 -12.73 -34.43
CA VAL A 17 -3.21 -11.71 -35.27
C VAL A 17 -4.32 -11.06 -34.46
N THR A 18 -4.33 -9.73 -34.37
CA THR A 18 -5.46 -9.01 -33.75
C THR A 18 -6.34 -8.41 -34.84
N ASP A 19 -7.65 -8.65 -34.74
CA ASP A 19 -8.64 -8.08 -35.66
C ASP A 19 -9.02 -6.63 -35.28
N GLU A 20 -9.87 -6.01 -36.11
CA GLU A 20 -10.31 -4.61 -35.91
C GLU A 20 -11.22 -4.41 -34.69
N GLN A 21 -11.76 -5.50 -34.13
CA GLN A 21 -12.59 -5.51 -32.93
C GLN A 21 -11.75 -5.75 -31.66
N GLY A 22 -10.44 -6.03 -31.81
CA GLY A 22 -9.53 -6.30 -30.73
C GLY A 22 -9.46 -7.77 -30.31
N ASN A 23 -10.10 -8.69 -31.04
CA ASN A 23 -10.03 -10.11 -30.72
C ASN A 23 -8.69 -10.69 -31.19
N ALA A 24 -8.11 -11.54 -30.36
CA ALA A 24 -6.88 -12.26 -30.67
C ALA A 24 -7.17 -13.57 -31.41
N TRP A 25 -6.47 -13.77 -32.52
CA TRP A 25 -6.53 -14.96 -33.36
C TRP A 25 -5.18 -15.68 -33.33
N PHE A 26 -5.21 -16.93 -32.88
CA PHE A 26 -4.04 -17.76 -32.62
C PHE A 26 -3.86 -18.81 -33.73
N PRO A 27 -2.63 -19.07 -34.21
CA PRO A 27 -2.38 -20.06 -35.25
C PRO A 27 -2.64 -21.48 -34.73
N ALA A 28 -3.70 -22.13 -35.21
CA ALA A 28 -4.20 -23.38 -34.64
C ALA A 28 -3.17 -24.52 -34.69
N ASN A 29 -2.42 -24.63 -35.78
CA ASN A 29 -1.39 -25.65 -35.93
C ASN A 29 -0.29 -25.54 -34.86
N ALA A 30 0.17 -24.32 -34.58
CA ALA A 30 1.21 -24.09 -33.58
C ALA A 30 0.69 -24.38 -32.16
N ILE A 31 -0.54 -23.97 -31.85
CA ILE A 31 -1.19 -24.30 -30.57
C ILE A 31 -1.33 -25.81 -30.40
N CYS A 32 -1.81 -26.52 -31.42
CA CYS A 32 -1.96 -27.97 -31.38
C CYS A 32 -0.62 -28.67 -31.14
N GLN A 33 0.46 -28.22 -31.78
CA GLN A 33 1.81 -28.74 -31.55
C GLN A 33 2.28 -28.52 -30.12
N VAL A 34 2.11 -27.29 -29.59
CA VAL A 34 2.46 -26.97 -28.20
C VAL A 34 1.68 -27.83 -27.20
N LEU A 35 0.39 -28.06 -27.46
CA LEU A 35 -0.49 -28.88 -26.63
C LEU A 35 -0.30 -30.40 -26.83
N GLY A 36 0.55 -30.82 -27.78
CA GLY A 36 0.90 -32.21 -28.03
C GLY A 36 -0.15 -33.01 -28.81
N PHE A 37 -1.04 -32.35 -29.56
CA PHE A 37 -1.97 -33.05 -30.44
C PHE A 37 -1.23 -33.64 -31.64
N GLY A 38 -1.35 -34.95 -31.85
CA GLY A 38 -0.69 -35.65 -32.97
C GLY A 38 -1.22 -35.25 -34.35
N ASN A 39 -2.49 -34.82 -34.44
CA ASN A 39 -3.10 -34.33 -35.67
C ASN A 39 -3.82 -33.00 -35.40
N PRO A 40 -3.21 -31.85 -35.74
CA PRO A 40 -3.81 -30.54 -35.53
C PRO A 40 -5.17 -30.34 -36.20
N ARG A 41 -5.36 -30.89 -37.41
CA ARG A 41 -6.61 -30.75 -38.16
C ARG A 41 -7.75 -31.47 -37.44
N GLN A 42 -7.51 -32.72 -37.04
CA GLN A 42 -8.48 -33.50 -36.28
C GLN A 42 -8.77 -32.87 -34.92
N ALA A 43 -7.75 -32.34 -34.24
CA ALA A 43 -7.92 -31.70 -32.94
C ALA A 43 -8.82 -30.46 -33.04
N VAL A 44 -8.61 -29.60 -34.04
CA VAL A 44 -9.47 -28.44 -34.29
C VAL A 44 -10.90 -28.89 -34.62
N GLU A 45 -11.07 -29.85 -35.52
CA GLU A 45 -12.39 -30.37 -35.93
C GLU A 45 -13.16 -31.05 -34.78
N SER A 46 -12.45 -31.69 -33.84
CA SER A 46 -13.10 -32.45 -32.76
C SER A 46 -13.34 -31.64 -31.49
N HIS A 47 -12.63 -30.54 -31.30
CA HIS A 47 -12.64 -29.80 -30.04
C HIS A 47 -13.04 -28.33 -30.17
N VAL A 48 -13.02 -27.74 -31.36
CA VAL A 48 -13.30 -26.31 -31.58
C VAL A 48 -14.55 -26.16 -32.41
N ASP A 49 -15.45 -25.28 -31.98
CA ASP A 49 -16.66 -24.95 -32.74
C ASP A 49 -16.31 -24.19 -34.02
N GLU A 50 -17.12 -24.36 -35.08
CA GLU A 50 -16.86 -23.74 -36.38
C GLU A 50 -16.79 -22.20 -36.30
N ASP A 51 -17.58 -21.59 -35.41
CA ASP A 51 -17.61 -20.14 -35.18
C ASP A 51 -16.31 -19.60 -34.55
N ASP A 52 -15.52 -20.48 -33.92
CA ASP A 52 -14.27 -20.14 -33.26
C ASP A 52 -13.04 -20.33 -34.17
N VAL A 53 -13.25 -20.74 -35.43
CA VAL A 53 -12.18 -20.98 -36.42
C VAL A 53 -12.31 -20.04 -37.62
N GLN A 54 -11.22 -19.35 -37.96
CA GLN A 54 -11.14 -18.54 -39.16
C GLN A 54 -9.89 -18.86 -39.98
N LYS A 55 -10.02 -18.85 -41.31
CA LYS A 55 -8.85 -18.91 -42.21
C LYS A 55 -8.28 -17.52 -42.41
N LEU A 56 -7.02 -17.34 -42.02
CA LEU A 56 -6.29 -16.09 -42.23
C LEU A 56 -5.08 -16.33 -43.12
N ASP A 57 -4.70 -15.29 -43.86
CA ASP A 57 -3.49 -15.29 -44.68
C ASP A 57 -2.25 -15.29 -43.80
N VAL A 58 -1.37 -16.25 -44.04
CA VAL A 58 -0.07 -16.39 -43.37
C VAL A 58 1.03 -16.43 -44.40
N ILE A 59 2.10 -15.68 -44.13
CA ILE A 59 3.33 -15.75 -44.92
C ILE A 59 4.20 -16.87 -44.36
N ASP A 60 4.38 -17.93 -45.14
CA ASP A 60 5.29 -19.03 -44.84
C ASP A 60 6.75 -18.55 -44.86
N SER A 61 7.65 -19.32 -44.26
CA SER A 61 9.11 -19.21 -44.28
C SER A 61 9.71 -18.96 -45.68
N LEU A 62 9.04 -19.42 -46.74
CA LEU A 62 9.40 -19.21 -48.14
C LEU A 62 8.79 -17.96 -48.78
N GLY A 63 8.16 -17.07 -48.00
CA GLY A 63 7.55 -15.83 -48.48
C GLY A 63 6.23 -16.01 -49.23
N ARG A 64 5.61 -17.19 -49.14
CA ARG A 64 4.36 -17.52 -49.83
C ARG A 64 3.17 -17.29 -48.91
N THR A 65 2.12 -16.63 -49.41
CA THR A 65 0.85 -16.49 -48.70
C THR A 65 0.06 -17.80 -48.75
N GLN A 66 -0.31 -18.33 -47.60
CA GLN A 66 -1.13 -19.52 -47.45
C GLN A 66 -2.27 -19.24 -46.47
N LEU A 67 -3.45 -19.79 -46.74
CA LEU A 67 -4.56 -19.74 -45.80
C LEU A 67 -4.35 -20.78 -44.70
N ALA A 68 -4.23 -20.33 -43.45
CA ALA A 68 -4.09 -21.19 -42.29
C ALA A 68 -5.22 -20.97 -41.29
N ASN A 69 -5.62 -22.05 -40.61
CA ASN A 69 -6.63 -21.98 -39.56
C ASN A 69 -6.06 -21.24 -38.35
N HIS A 70 -6.81 -20.24 -37.92
CA HIS A 70 -6.63 -19.54 -36.66
C HIS A 70 -7.86 -19.76 -35.79
N ILE A 71 -7.63 -19.80 -34.49
CA ILE A 71 -8.68 -19.94 -33.48
C ILE A 71 -8.72 -18.68 -32.64
N ASN A 72 -9.92 -18.28 -32.23
CA ASN A 72 -10.06 -17.22 -31.24
C ASN A 72 -9.75 -17.74 -29.82
N GLU A 73 -9.96 -16.90 -28.81
CA GLU A 73 -9.70 -17.27 -27.41
C GLU A 73 -10.60 -18.43 -26.91
N SER A 74 -11.86 -18.48 -27.37
CA SER A 74 -12.79 -19.56 -27.04
C SER A 74 -12.28 -20.91 -27.58
N GLY A 75 -11.89 -20.96 -28.85
CA GLY A 75 -11.33 -22.16 -29.46
C GLY A 75 -9.99 -22.59 -28.85
N LEU A 76 -9.16 -21.63 -28.42
CA LEU A 76 -7.95 -21.92 -27.66
C LEU A 76 -8.26 -22.64 -26.35
N TYR A 77 -9.24 -22.15 -25.58
CA TYR A 77 -9.66 -22.82 -24.35
C TYR A 77 -10.21 -24.21 -24.61
N ALA A 78 -10.99 -24.40 -25.67
CA ALA A 78 -11.53 -25.69 -26.03
C ALA A 78 -10.43 -26.74 -26.30
N LEU A 79 -9.36 -26.37 -27.00
CA LEU A 79 -8.17 -27.21 -27.18
C LEU A 79 -7.43 -27.49 -25.87
N ILE A 80 -7.28 -26.50 -24.99
CA ILE A 80 -6.63 -26.71 -23.68
C ILE A 80 -7.45 -27.69 -22.83
N LEU A 81 -8.77 -27.57 -22.85
CA LEU A 81 -9.66 -28.49 -22.14
C LEU A 81 -9.57 -29.92 -22.70
N GLY A 82 -9.44 -30.07 -24.02
CA GLY A 82 -9.25 -31.35 -24.70
C GLY A 82 -7.85 -31.98 -24.55
N SER A 83 -6.82 -31.19 -24.23
CA SER A 83 -5.44 -31.68 -24.16
C SER A 83 -5.16 -32.59 -22.94
N THR A 84 -4.33 -33.61 -23.14
CA THR A 84 -3.90 -34.55 -22.08
C THR A 84 -2.56 -34.19 -21.43
N LYS A 85 -1.91 -33.11 -21.88
CA LYS A 85 -0.62 -32.64 -21.34
C LYS A 85 -0.74 -32.22 -19.87
N GLU A 86 0.32 -32.41 -19.10
CA GLU A 86 0.31 -32.05 -17.66
C GLU A 86 0.10 -30.55 -17.44
N GLU A 87 0.65 -29.71 -18.31
CA GLU A 87 0.43 -28.26 -18.32
C GLU A 87 -1.07 -27.93 -18.44
N ALA A 88 -1.75 -28.57 -19.40
CA ALA A 88 -3.18 -28.38 -19.64
C ALA A 88 -4.03 -28.91 -18.48
N LYS A 89 -3.62 -30.02 -17.85
CA LYS A 89 -4.26 -30.54 -16.63
C LYS A 89 -4.14 -29.55 -15.46
N ARG A 90 -2.97 -28.92 -15.27
CA ARG A 90 -2.78 -27.89 -14.24
C ARG A 90 -3.71 -26.70 -14.46
N PHE A 91 -3.80 -26.21 -15.70
CA PHE A 91 -4.71 -25.13 -16.06
C PHE A 91 -6.19 -25.52 -15.81
N LYS A 92 -6.62 -26.68 -16.31
CA LYS A 92 -7.96 -27.24 -16.05
C LYS A 92 -8.29 -27.28 -14.57
N ARG A 93 -7.36 -27.77 -13.75
CA ARG A 93 -7.56 -27.87 -12.31
C ARG A 93 -7.72 -26.50 -11.66
N TRP A 94 -6.86 -25.54 -12.01
CA TRP A 94 -6.95 -24.17 -11.52
C TRP A 94 -8.27 -23.49 -11.91
N VAL A 95 -8.70 -23.60 -13.17
CA VAL A 95 -9.98 -23.04 -13.62
C VAL A 95 -11.16 -23.65 -12.85
N THR A 96 -11.17 -24.97 -12.68
CA THR A 96 -12.29 -25.69 -12.06
C THR A 96 -12.33 -25.59 -10.54
N HIS A 97 -11.19 -25.44 -9.87
CA HIS A 97 -11.11 -25.38 -8.40
C HIS A 97 -11.09 -23.95 -7.85
N ASP A 98 -10.48 -23.00 -8.57
CA ASP A 98 -10.34 -21.62 -8.10
C ASP A 98 -11.22 -20.66 -8.89
N VAL A 99 -11.05 -20.59 -10.21
CA VAL A 99 -11.65 -19.54 -11.04
C VAL A 99 -13.17 -19.63 -11.05
N LEU A 100 -13.72 -20.74 -11.54
CA LEU A 100 -15.17 -20.90 -11.68
C LEU A 100 -15.88 -20.89 -10.31
N PRO A 101 -15.36 -21.55 -9.25
CA PRO A 101 -15.97 -21.44 -7.93
C PRO A 101 -15.94 -20.02 -7.36
N SER A 102 -14.87 -19.24 -7.60
CA SER A 102 -14.78 -17.84 -7.19
C SER A 102 -15.83 -16.98 -7.91
N ILE A 103 -15.93 -17.10 -9.24
CA ILE A 103 -16.92 -16.38 -10.03
C ILE A 103 -18.33 -16.73 -9.56
N ARG A 104 -18.64 -18.03 -9.40
CA ARG A 104 -19.96 -18.47 -8.93
C ARG A 104 -20.31 -17.89 -7.55
N LYS A 105 -19.34 -17.79 -6.64
CA LYS A 105 -19.57 -17.32 -5.25
C LYS A 105 -19.64 -15.80 -5.15
N THR A 106 -18.83 -15.08 -5.93
CA THR A 106 -18.60 -13.63 -5.74
C THR A 106 -19.07 -12.78 -6.91
N GLY A 107 -19.43 -13.39 -8.03
CA GLY A 107 -19.74 -12.71 -9.29
C GLY A 107 -18.50 -12.32 -10.10
N ALA A 108 -17.28 -12.51 -9.58
CA ALA A 108 -16.04 -12.13 -10.27
C ALA A 108 -14.87 -13.08 -9.96
N TYR A 109 -13.83 -13.02 -10.79
CA TYR A 109 -12.52 -13.58 -10.48
C TYR A 109 -11.50 -12.45 -10.35
N VAL A 110 -10.87 -12.36 -9.18
CA VAL A 110 -9.76 -11.44 -8.96
C VAL A 110 -8.49 -12.27 -8.94
N ALA A 111 -7.67 -12.16 -9.99
CA ALA A 111 -6.42 -12.88 -10.08
C ALA A 111 -5.49 -12.50 -8.90
N PRO A 112 -4.81 -13.47 -8.26
CA PRO A 112 -3.79 -13.17 -7.26
C PRO A 112 -2.69 -12.34 -7.92
N ILE A 113 -2.45 -11.13 -7.39
CA ILE A 113 -1.54 -10.13 -7.92
C ILE A 113 -0.09 -10.58 -7.69
N ALA A 114 0.39 -11.65 -8.35
CA ALA A 114 1.72 -12.20 -8.05
C ALA A 114 2.83 -11.65 -8.97
N ALA A 115 2.55 -11.39 -10.25
CA ALA A 115 3.55 -10.87 -11.21
C ALA A 115 3.43 -9.35 -11.48
N ALA A 116 2.36 -8.71 -10.99
CA ALA A 116 2.26 -7.25 -11.01
C ALA A 116 2.97 -6.61 -9.82
N HIS A 117 3.54 -7.36 -8.87
CA HIS A 117 4.03 -6.81 -7.60
C HIS A 117 5.07 -5.70 -7.77
N ASP A 118 5.99 -5.76 -8.74
CA ASP A 118 7.00 -4.69 -8.92
C ASP A 118 6.43 -3.43 -9.60
N ARG A 119 5.59 -3.58 -10.63
CA ARG A 119 4.96 -2.43 -11.33
C ARG A 119 3.80 -1.84 -10.51
N SER A 120 3.04 -2.68 -9.83
CA SER A 120 1.96 -2.32 -8.91
C SER A 120 2.50 -1.70 -7.63
N ALA A 121 3.56 -2.22 -7.01
CA ALA A 121 4.16 -1.58 -5.84
C ALA A 121 4.75 -0.21 -6.19
N ALA A 122 5.44 -0.09 -7.33
CA ALA A 122 5.92 1.20 -7.81
C ALA A 122 4.76 2.18 -8.07
N GLN A 123 3.68 1.74 -8.72
CA GLN A 123 2.50 2.57 -8.97
C GLN A 123 1.76 2.95 -7.68
N ALA A 124 1.57 2.01 -6.75
CA ALA A 124 0.97 2.24 -5.44
C ALA A 124 1.81 3.23 -4.61
N THR A 125 3.13 3.09 -4.65
CA THR A 125 4.07 4.02 -4.04
C THR A 125 3.95 5.41 -4.66
N MET A 126 3.91 5.50 -5.99
CA MET A 126 3.74 6.79 -6.68
C MET A 126 2.39 7.45 -6.39
N GLN A 127 1.32 6.67 -6.24
CA GLN A 127 0.00 7.18 -5.83
C GLN A 127 0.02 7.68 -4.39
N ALA A 128 0.62 6.92 -3.47
CA ALA A 128 0.81 7.34 -2.09
C ALA A 128 1.64 8.63 -1.97
N ALA A 129 2.71 8.76 -2.77
CA ALA A 129 3.55 9.96 -2.80
C ALA A 129 2.77 11.22 -3.22
N LYS A 130 1.78 11.10 -4.12
CA LYS A 130 0.90 12.22 -4.52
C LYS A 130 -0.02 12.70 -3.40
N LEU A 131 -0.35 11.84 -2.44
CA LEU A 131 -1.19 12.19 -1.29
C LEU A 131 -0.41 12.94 -0.20
N PHE A 132 0.91 12.83 -0.17
CA PHE A 132 1.72 13.42 0.90
C PHE A 132 1.67 14.96 0.94
N PRO A 133 1.91 15.71 -0.17
CA PRO A 133 1.88 17.18 -0.14
C PRO A 133 0.59 17.81 0.39
N PRO A 134 -0.63 17.37 0.01
CA PRO A 134 -1.85 17.96 0.57
C PRO A 134 -1.99 17.68 2.07
N PHE A 135 -1.71 16.47 2.56
CA PHE A 135 -1.76 16.17 4.00
C PHE A 135 -0.71 16.96 4.78
N PHE A 136 0.49 17.11 4.25
CA PHE A 136 1.55 17.92 4.85
C PHE A 136 1.12 19.39 4.99
N LYS A 137 0.51 19.95 3.94
CA LYS A 137 0.00 21.33 3.97
C LYS A 137 -1.13 21.50 5.01
N ILE A 138 -2.04 20.53 5.11
CA ILE A 138 -3.09 20.55 6.13
C ILE A 138 -2.49 20.53 7.53
N ALA A 139 -1.51 19.64 7.79
CA ALA A 139 -0.84 19.59 9.09
C ALA A 139 -0.11 20.89 9.45
N ARG A 140 0.54 21.53 8.46
CA ARG A 140 1.13 22.87 8.65
C ARG A 140 0.10 23.94 9.00
N LEU A 141 -1.08 23.91 8.37
CA LEU A 141 -2.18 24.82 8.69
C LEU A 141 -2.78 24.58 10.08
N MET A 142 -2.73 23.34 10.57
CA MET A 142 -3.13 22.95 11.93
C MET A 142 -2.10 23.36 13.01
N GLY A 143 -1.01 24.03 12.62
CA GLY A 143 0.02 24.52 13.55
C GLY A 143 1.14 23.52 13.84
N CYS A 144 1.21 22.39 13.15
CA CYS A 144 2.34 21.48 13.30
C CYS A 144 3.63 22.11 12.74
N ASP A 145 4.74 21.93 13.46
CA ASP A 145 6.08 22.20 12.92
C ASP A 145 6.37 21.29 11.71
N LYS A 146 7.51 21.51 11.04
CA LYS A 146 7.84 20.81 9.79
C LYS A 146 7.97 19.29 9.99
N GLN A 147 8.50 18.84 11.11
CA GLN A 147 8.77 17.42 11.39
C GLN A 147 7.49 16.73 11.83
N ALA A 148 6.74 17.34 12.75
CA ALA A 148 5.42 16.87 13.15
C ALA A 148 4.48 16.79 11.94
N ALA A 149 4.49 17.79 11.05
CA ALA A 149 3.71 17.77 9.82
C ALA A 149 4.12 16.64 8.87
N ALA A 150 5.42 16.33 8.76
CA ALA A 150 5.90 15.22 7.93
C ALA A 150 5.47 13.86 8.47
N ILE A 151 5.53 13.67 9.79
CA ILE A 151 5.09 12.44 10.47
C ILE A 151 3.58 12.27 10.33
N SER A 152 2.80 13.30 10.64
CA SER A 152 1.33 13.26 10.53
C SER A 152 0.87 13.04 9.08
N ALA A 153 1.52 13.67 8.10
CA ALA A 153 1.24 13.42 6.69
C ALA A 153 1.54 11.97 6.29
N ASN A 154 2.69 11.44 6.73
CA ASN A 154 3.05 10.05 6.45
C ASN A 154 2.08 9.05 7.12
N GLN A 155 1.61 9.33 8.34
CA GLN A 155 0.59 8.51 9.02
C GLN A 155 -0.74 8.53 8.26
N ALA A 156 -1.19 9.71 7.82
CA ALA A 156 -2.41 9.82 7.02
C ALA A 156 -2.30 9.10 5.67
N VAL A 157 -1.16 9.23 4.99
CA VAL A 157 -0.89 8.48 3.75
C VAL A 157 -0.91 6.97 4.00
N ARG A 158 -0.33 6.50 5.12
CA ARG A 158 -0.35 5.07 5.48
C ARG A 158 -1.77 4.56 5.74
N GLU A 159 -2.61 5.34 6.42
CA GLU A 159 -4.00 4.95 6.69
C GLU A 159 -4.81 4.84 5.39
N VAL A 160 -4.61 5.76 4.45
CA VAL A 160 -5.36 5.79 3.19
C VAL A 160 -4.85 4.79 2.15
N SER A 161 -3.53 4.64 2.03
CA SER A 161 -2.90 3.88 0.94
C SER A 161 -2.21 2.59 1.37
N GLY A 162 -2.07 2.35 2.67
CA GLY A 162 -1.26 1.26 3.23
C GLY A 162 0.25 1.48 3.13
N GLN A 163 0.71 2.55 2.48
CA GLN A 163 2.13 2.82 2.21
C GLN A 163 2.77 3.71 3.28
N ASN A 164 4.00 3.37 3.68
CA ASN A 164 4.80 4.18 4.58
C ASN A 164 6.00 4.78 3.82
N LEU A 165 5.84 6.02 3.36
CA LEU A 165 6.83 6.70 2.52
C LEU A 165 8.13 7.00 3.28
N LEU A 166 8.04 7.36 4.56
CA LEU A 166 9.24 7.61 5.38
C LEU A 166 10.05 6.31 5.55
N ALA A 167 9.41 5.20 5.89
CA ALA A 167 10.09 3.92 5.99
C ALA A 167 10.73 3.48 4.65
N LEU A 168 10.06 3.74 3.52
CA LEU A 168 10.58 3.46 2.18
C LEU A 168 11.86 4.25 1.87
N LEU A 169 11.95 5.50 2.33
CA LEU A 169 13.13 6.35 2.14
C LEU A 169 14.28 6.02 3.12
N GLY A 170 14.18 4.91 3.86
CA GLY A 170 15.15 4.56 4.91
C GLY A 170 15.00 5.40 6.18
N GLN A 171 14.03 6.32 6.23
CA GLN A 171 13.67 7.13 7.39
C GLN A 171 12.71 6.33 8.29
N THR A 172 13.16 5.14 8.70
CA THR A 172 12.45 4.27 9.65
C THR A 172 12.44 4.86 11.06
N HIS A 173 13.41 5.71 11.32
CA HIS A 173 13.53 6.59 12.47
C HIS A 173 13.76 7.98 11.89
N VAL A 174 12.71 8.78 11.80
CA VAL A 174 12.93 10.22 11.83
C VAL A 174 13.42 10.45 13.25
N GLU A 175 14.74 10.52 13.43
CA GLU A 175 15.26 11.09 14.66
C GLU A 175 14.57 12.43 14.78
N ALA A 176 13.72 12.54 15.80
CA ALA A 176 13.17 13.82 16.16
C ALA A 176 14.39 14.68 16.41
N ASP A 177 14.62 15.64 15.52
CA ASP A 177 15.56 16.74 15.73
C ASP A 177 15.26 17.47 17.07
N ASN A 178 14.12 17.15 17.72
CA ASN A 178 13.91 17.35 19.14
C ASN A 178 13.67 16.03 19.89
N GLN A 179 14.73 15.44 20.44
CA GLN A 179 14.62 14.81 21.77
C GLN A 179 14.12 15.81 22.84
N GLU A 180 14.08 17.11 22.51
CA GLU A 180 13.62 18.24 23.33
C GLU A 180 12.08 18.40 23.46
N SER A 181 11.25 17.68 22.68
CA SER A 181 9.78 17.88 22.68
C SER A 181 8.97 16.87 23.50
N LYS A 182 9.58 16.16 24.47
CA LYS A 182 8.82 15.37 25.45
C LYS A 182 8.37 16.27 26.60
N PHE A 183 7.05 16.40 26.77
CA PHE A 183 6.45 17.09 27.92
C PHE A 183 6.14 16.09 29.03
N TYR A 184 6.67 16.35 30.22
CA TYR A 184 6.63 15.49 31.39
C TYR A 184 5.65 16.03 32.43
N THR A 185 4.96 15.15 33.14
CA THR A 185 4.20 15.53 34.33
C THR A 185 5.16 15.97 35.46
N PRO A 186 4.71 16.76 36.46
CA PRO A 186 5.55 17.10 37.61
C PRO A 186 6.12 15.87 38.35
N THR A 187 5.41 14.74 38.32
CA THR A 187 5.88 13.46 38.86
C THR A 187 7.03 12.87 38.04
N GLU A 188 6.94 12.92 36.72
CA GLU A 188 7.98 12.41 35.82
C GLU A 188 9.22 13.31 35.83
N LEU A 189 9.05 14.63 35.80
CA LEU A 189 10.14 15.58 36.03
C LEU A 189 10.79 15.33 37.39
N GLY A 190 9.97 15.07 38.43
CA GLY A 190 10.47 14.81 39.76
C GLY A 190 11.43 13.62 39.82
N LYS A 191 11.12 12.53 39.12
CA LYS A 191 12.01 11.37 39.02
C LYS A 191 13.36 11.71 38.39
N MET A 192 13.41 12.66 37.45
CA MET A 192 14.64 13.05 36.76
C MET A 192 15.61 13.82 37.67
N ILE A 193 15.09 14.63 38.60
CA ILE A 193 15.88 15.39 39.58
C ILE A 193 15.78 14.80 41.00
N ASN A 194 15.44 13.52 41.09
CA ASN A 194 15.32 12.75 42.33
C ASN A 194 14.48 13.44 43.44
N THR A 195 13.31 13.94 43.08
CA THR A 195 12.35 14.59 43.99
C THR A 195 10.94 14.05 43.83
N SER A 196 10.11 14.30 44.84
CA SER A 196 8.69 13.92 44.83
C SER A 196 7.88 14.86 43.92
N ALA A 197 6.72 14.40 43.43
CA ALA A 197 5.82 15.25 42.65
C ALA A 197 5.43 16.56 43.37
N ARG A 198 5.30 16.51 44.70
CA ARG A 198 5.06 17.71 45.52
C ARG A 198 6.28 18.64 45.51
N GLY A 199 7.48 18.08 45.65
CA GLY A 199 8.74 18.81 45.59
C GLY A 199 8.95 19.49 44.24
N THR A 200 8.73 18.78 43.12
CA THR A 200 8.83 19.37 41.77
C THR A 200 7.88 20.55 41.59
N ASN A 201 6.64 20.44 42.08
CA ASN A 201 5.67 21.52 41.96
C ASN A 201 6.08 22.76 42.77
N LEU A 202 6.72 22.58 43.92
CA LEU A 202 7.26 23.69 44.70
C LEU A 202 8.44 24.34 43.98
N LEU A 203 9.37 23.56 43.42
CA LEU A 203 10.51 24.09 42.66
C LEU A 203 10.05 24.90 41.44
N LEU A 204 9.07 24.39 40.68
CA LEU A 204 8.47 25.11 39.56
C LEU A 204 7.80 26.42 39.99
N ALA A 205 7.26 26.47 41.22
CA ALA A 205 6.63 27.67 41.75
C ALA A 205 7.67 28.67 42.28
N GLU A 206 8.72 28.20 42.95
CA GLU A 206 9.85 29.01 43.40
C GLU A 206 10.60 29.65 42.23
N ALA A 207 10.77 28.89 41.14
CA ALA A 207 11.33 29.40 39.87
C ALA A 207 10.36 30.31 39.10
N GLY A 208 9.13 30.52 39.60
CA GLY A 208 8.16 31.45 39.03
C GLY A 208 7.40 30.93 37.80
N PHE A 209 7.53 29.65 37.45
CA PHE A 209 6.88 29.06 36.27
C PHE A 209 5.42 28.67 36.51
N GLN A 210 5.03 28.39 37.75
CA GLN A 210 3.63 28.14 38.12
C GLN A 210 3.25 28.79 39.44
N MET A 211 1.96 28.97 39.68
CA MET A 211 1.43 29.49 40.93
C MET A 211 0.24 28.66 41.40
N LYS A 212 0.07 28.55 42.72
CA LYS A 212 -1.07 27.84 43.31
C LYS A 212 -2.25 28.79 43.46
N ARG A 213 -3.38 28.49 42.81
CA ARG A 213 -4.66 29.18 43.01
C ARG A 213 -5.69 28.20 43.59
N GLY A 214 -5.98 28.35 44.88
CA GLY A 214 -6.84 27.41 45.60
C GLY A 214 -6.25 26.00 45.63
N GLU A 215 -6.97 25.02 45.11
CA GLU A 215 -6.54 23.61 45.02
C GLU A 215 -5.80 23.27 43.71
N HIS A 216 -5.60 24.25 42.82
CA HIS A 216 -5.04 24.03 41.47
C HIS A 216 -3.73 24.77 41.25
N TRP A 217 -2.91 24.21 40.36
CA TRP A 217 -1.70 24.84 39.86
C TRP A 217 -1.99 25.47 38.50
N GLU A 218 -1.68 26.75 38.35
CA GLU A 218 -1.80 27.48 37.09
C GLU A 218 -0.41 27.90 36.61
N VAL A 219 -0.19 27.80 35.30
CA VAL A 219 1.06 28.19 34.64
C VAL A 219 1.12 29.72 34.57
N THR A 220 2.25 30.32 34.96
CA THR A 220 2.49 31.76 34.84
C THR A 220 2.89 32.14 33.42
N ASP A 221 2.97 33.43 33.09
CA ASP A 221 3.47 33.86 31.77
C ASP A 221 4.89 33.35 31.48
N ALA A 222 5.76 33.30 32.49
CA ALA A 222 7.12 32.74 32.37
C ALA A 222 7.12 31.22 32.15
N GLY A 223 6.11 30.50 32.65
CA GLY A 223 6.00 29.05 32.48
C GLY A 223 5.38 28.63 31.15
N LYS A 224 4.72 29.52 30.42
CA LYS A 224 4.00 29.19 29.17
C LYS A 224 4.93 28.65 28.09
N ASP A 225 6.15 29.14 28.03
CA ASP A 225 7.15 28.69 27.04
C ASP A 225 7.56 27.24 27.28
N PHE A 226 7.48 26.77 28.52
CA PHE A 226 7.89 25.44 28.94
C PHE A 226 6.72 24.49 29.22
N ALA A 227 5.47 24.94 29.20
CA ALA A 227 4.32 24.15 29.62
C ALA A 227 3.27 23.94 28.53
N ARG A 228 2.61 22.77 28.57
CA ARG A 228 1.43 22.46 27.77
C ARG A 228 0.32 21.91 28.66
N ILE A 229 -0.91 22.36 28.44
CA ILE A 229 -2.10 21.95 29.19
C ILE A 229 -2.85 20.89 28.37
N TYR A 230 -3.22 19.80 29.04
CA TYR A 230 -3.99 18.70 28.46
C TYR A 230 -5.29 18.50 29.24
N ASP A 231 -6.42 18.41 28.54
CA ASP A 231 -7.68 18.02 29.17
C ASP A 231 -7.69 16.51 29.40
N THR A 232 -7.90 16.09 30.65
CA THR A 232 -8.11 14.67 30.94
C THR A 232 -9.60 14.37 30.92
N GLY A 233 -9.99 13.17 30.46
CA GLY A 233 -11.38 12.72 30.45
C GLY A 233 -12.00 12.52 31.84
N LYS A 234 -11.23 12.75 32.92
CA LYS A 234 -11.72 12.71 34.31
C LYS A 234 -12.37 14.06 34.62
N ARG A 235 -13.56 14.04 35.25
CA ARG A 235 -14.26 15.24 35.70
C ARG A 235 -14.17 15.35 37.22
N HIS A 236 -14.05 16.57 37.74
CA HIS A 236 -14.24 16.82 39.17
C HIS A 236 -15.71 16.57 39.57
N GLY A 237 -15.98 16.49 40.87
CA GLY A 237 -17.35 16.42 41.40
C GLY A 237 -18.26 17.58 40.98
N SER A 238 -17.67 18.67 40.48
CA SER A 238 -18.33 19.86 39.90
C SER A 238 -18.59 19.77 38.38
N GLY A 239 -18.22 18.67 37.72
CA GLY A 239 -18.43 18.46 36.28
C GLY A 239 -17.36 19.07 35.36
N VAL A 240 -16.41 19.84 35.91
CA VAL A 240 -15.30 20.45 35.15
C VAL A 240 -14.25 19.38 34.79
N PRO A 241 -13.78 19.29 33.53
CA PRO A 241 -12.66 18.43 33.15
C PRO A 241 -11.41 18.75 33.96
N VAL A 242 -10.74 17.70 34.46
CA VAL A 242 -9.47 17.84 35.17
C VAL A 242 -8.39 18.15 34.14
N GLN A 243 -7.78 19.33 34.24
CA GLN A 243 -6.64 19.72 33.40
C GLN A 243 -5.33 19.21 33.98
N GLN A 244 -4.45 18.73 33.11
CA GLN A 244 -3.11 18.29 33.46
C GLN A 244 -2.07 19.15 32.75
N VAL A 245 -1.25 19.84 33.54
CA VAL A 245 -0.08 20.58 33.04
C VAL A 245 1.10 19.63 32.88
N LYS A 246 1.78 19.70 31.74
CA LYS A 246 3.04 19.00 31.47
C LYS A 246 4.10 19.99 31.02
N TRP A 247 5.36 19.67 31.29
CA TRP A 247 6.49 20.58 31.23
C TRP A 247 7.62 20.02 30.34
N SER A 248 8.28 20.87 29.56
CA SER A 248 9.52 20.53 28.86
C SER A 248 10.64 20.23 29.87
N ALA A 249 11.55 19.30 29.52
CA ALA A 249 12.75 19.06 30.32
C ALA A 249 13.71 20.27 30.35
N GLU A 250 13.56 21.22 29.42
CA GLU A 250 14.31 22.50 29.42
C GLU A 250 14.04 23.36 30.66
N VAL A 251 12.97 23.08 31.42
CA VAL A 251 12.73 23.78 32.69
C VAL A 251 13.74 23.35 33.78
N LEU A 252 14.33 22.15 33.67
CA LEU A 252 15.15 21.54 34.73
C LEU A 252 16.38 22.37 35.12
N PRO A 253 17.18 22.95 34.19
CA PRO A 253 18.30 23.81 34.56
C PRO A 253 17.87 25.02 35.41
N ALA A 254 16.68 25.56 35.17
CA ALA A 254 16.14 26.68 35.95
C ALA A 254 15.61 26.26 37.34
N LEU A 255 15.48 24.95 37.62
CA LEU A 255 15.07 24.42 38.93
C LEU A 255 16.26 24.15 39.88
N GLY A 256 17.49 24.43 39.45
CA GLY A 256 18.67 24.48 40.34
C GLY A 256 19.12 23.14 40.91
N ARG A 257 18.87 22.02 40.21
CA ARG A 257 19.47 20.72 40.52
C ARG A 257 20.02 20.09 39.25
N ASP A 258 21.25 20.45 38.92
CA ASP A 258 22.07 19.63 38.03
C ASP A 258 22.20 18.26 38.70
N GLY A 259 21.88 17.19 37.97
CA GLY A 259 21.98 15.83 38.48
C GLY A 259 23.44 15.50 38.84
N GLU A 260 23.70 15.30 40.13
CA GLU A 260 24.78 14.43 40.61
C GLU A 260 24.32 12.97 40.58
#